data_AF-A0A7L2TRM0-F1
#
_entry.id   AF-A0A7L2TRM0-F1
#
_cell.length_a   1.000
_cell.length_b   1.000
_cell.length_c   1.000
_cell.angle_alpha   90.00
_cell.angle_beta   90.00
_cell.angle_gamma   90.00
#
_symmetry.space_group_name_H-M   'P 1'
#
loop_
_entity.id
_entity.type
_entity.pdbx_description
1 polymer ?
#
loop_
_entity_poly.entity_id
_entity_poly.type
_entity_poly.pdbx_seq_one_letter_code
_entity_poly.pdbx_strand_id
1 'polypeptide(L)'
;ASYRPLLKQVLEDICNPDRPDPVDIEHVSSGLTDLLKTGFSMFMKVNRPHPGDHPLLIIFMVGGVSVSEVKMVKDLVATRKPGTQVIVLSSVLLTPHSAIELLFASDRLQPDTDI
;
A
#
# COMPACT_ATOMS: atom_id res chain seq x y z
N ALA A 1 20.96 -13.61 4.28
CA ALA A 1 19.77 -12.99 3.66
C ALA A 1 19.21 -11.96 4.64
N SER A 2 19.00 -10.71 4.23
CA SER A 2 18.35 -9.70 5.06
C SER A 2 16.89 -9.60 4.67
N TYR A 3 15.98 -9.59 5.66
CA TYR A 3 14.56 -9.43 5.41
C TYR A 3 14.27 -8.07 4.76
N ARG A 4 13.48 -8.06 3.69
CA ARG A 4 13.03 -6.85 2.98
C ARG A 4 11.50 -6.75 3.13
N PRO A 5 10.99 -5.91 4.04
CA PRO A 5 9.56 -5.82 4.30
C PRO A 5 8.78 -5.36 3.07
N LEU A 6 7.52 -5.78 2.94
CA LEU A 6 6.67 -5.47 1.79
C LEU A 6 6.53 -3.96 1.57
N LEU A 7 6.30 -3.20 2.65
CA LEU A 7 6.22 -1.73 2.60
C LEU A 7 7.48 -1.10 1.98
N LYS A 8 8.65 -1.69 2.20
CA LYS A 8 9.90 -1.23 1.59
C LYS A 8 9.88 -1.42 0.07
N GLN A 9 9.44 -2.60 -0.37
CA GLN A 9 9.42 -2.97 -1.79
C GLN A 9 8.48 -2.04 -2.55
N VAL A 10 7.23 -1.92 -2.07
CA VAL A 10 6.21 -1.05 -2.66
C VAL A 10 6.68 0.40 -2.72
N LEU A 11 7.27 0.92 -1.64
CA LEU A 11 7.72 2.31 -1.61
C LEU A 11 8.95 2.55 -2.49
N GLU A 12 9.88 1.59 -2.58
CA GLU A 12 11.03 1.67 -3.49
C GLU A 12 10.59 1.67 -4.95
N ASP A 13 9.56 0.88 -5.29
CA ASP A 13 9.00 0.83 -6.64
C ASP A 13 8.27 2.14 -6.99
N ILE A 14 7.45 2.66 -6.07
CA ILE A 14 6.76 3.95 -6.25
C ILE A 14 7.74 5.14 -6.33
N CYS A 15 8.84 5.08 -5.56
CA CYS A 15 9.88 6.11 -5.55
C CYS A 15 10.98 5.86 -6.59
N ASN A 16 10.85 4.86 -7.46
CA ASN A 16 11.87 4.54 -8.45
C ASN A 16 11.94 5.64 -9.53
N PRO A 17 13.11 6.26 -9.77
CA PRO A 17 13.26 7.30 -10.80
C PRO A 17 12.99 6.77 -12.22
N ASP A 18 13.24 5.48 -12.47
CA ASP A 18 13.03 4.86 -13.78
C ASP A 18 11.55 4.62 -14.10
N ARG A 19 10.66 4.82 -13.12
CA ARG A 19 9.20 4.68 -13.22
C ARG A 19 8.78 3.43 -14.02
N PRO A 20 9.28 2.23 -13.66
CA PRO A 20 8.84 1.02 -14.32
C PRO A 20 7.32 0.86 -14.13
N ASP A 21 6.63 0.36 -15.15
CA ASP A 21 5.19 0.11 -15.06
C ASP A 21 4.95 -0.88 -13.90
N PRO A 22 4.18 -0.50 -12.86
CA PRO A 22 4.03 -1.34 -11.70
C PRO A 22 3.10 -2.51 -12.05
N VAL A 23 3.69 -3.66 -12.37
CA VAL A 23 2.98 -4.86 -12.83
C VAL A 23 1.95 -5.34 -11.80
N ASP A 24 2.26 -5.16 -10.51
CA ASP A 24 1.45 -5.61 -9.39
C ASP A 24 0.50 -4.53 -8.84
N ILE A 25 0.53 -3.30 -9.35
CA ILE A 25 -0.34 -2.20 -8.90
C ILE A 25 -1.35 -1.88 -9.99
N GLU A 26 -2.59 -2.33 -9.78
CA GLU A 26 -3.70 -1.99 -10.67
C GLU A 26 -4.29 -0.61 -10.32
N HIS A 27 -4.33 0.28 -11.30
CA HIS A 27 -5.04 1.54 -11.17
C HIS A 27 -6.55 1.32 -11.34
N VAL A 28 -7.30 1.48 -10.25
CA VAL A 28 -8.77 1.40 -10.25
C VAL A 28 -9.35 2.82 -10.14
N SER A 29 -9.86 3.38 -11.24
CA SER A 29 -10.65 4.62 -11.22
C SER A 29 -12.12 4.28 -10.98
N SER A 30 -12.60 4.40 -9.74
CA SER A 30 -14.04 4.36 -9.49
C SER A 30 -14.64 5.77 -9.66
N GLY A 31 -15.27 6.05 -10.80
CA GLY A 31 -15.97 7.31 -11.03
C GLY A 31 -16.85 7.32 -12.28
N LEU A 32 -17.95 8.07 -12.25
CA LEU A 32 -18.93 8.29 -13.33
C LEU A 32 -18.27 8.69 -14.68
N THR A 33 -17.07 9.27 -14.62
CA THR A 33 -16.23 9.62 -15.77
C THR A 33 -15.66 8.44 -16.57
N ASP A 34 -15.54 7.24 -15.99
CA ASP A 34 -15.06 6.06 -16.73
C ASP A 34 -16.10 5.54 -17.72
N LEU A 35 -17.40 5.68 -17.42
CA LEU A 35 -18.48 5.34 -18.35
C LEU A 35 -18.58 6.29 -19.55
N LEU A 36 -18.08 7.52 -19.44
CA LEU A 36 -17.97 8.44 -20.57
C LEU A 36 -16.64 8.27 -21.31
N LYS A 37 -15.57 7.90 -20.61
CA LYS A 37 -14.29 7.54 -21.23
C LYS A 37 -14.41 6.28 -22.06
N THR A 38 -15.20 5.26 -21.71
CA THR A 38 -15.33 4.04 -22.53
C THR A 38 -15.80 4.32 -23.97
N GLY A 39 -16.62 5.35 -24.21
CA GLY A 39 -17.06 5.76 -25.55
C GLY A 39 -16.05 6.59 -26.36
N PHE A 40 -15.18 7.36 -25.70
CA PHE A 40 -14.17 8.21 -26.34
C PHE A 40 -12.72 7.66 -26.25
N SER A 41 -12.47 6.63 -25.44
CA SER A 41 -11.13 6.14 -25.06
C SER A 41 -10.60 4.99 -25.91
N MET A 42 -11.34 4.52 -26.93
CA MET A 42 -10.81 3.50 -27.85
C MET A 42 -9.59 4.00 -28.66
N PHE A 43 -9.30 5.30 -28.63
CA PHE A 43 -8.25 5.94 -29.45
C PHE A 43 -7.12 6.64 -28.69
N MET A 44 -7.12 6.68 -27.36
CA MET A 44 -6.01 7.28 -26.61
C MET A 44 -5.48 6.31 -25.57
N LYS A 45 -4.22 5.90 -25.74
CA LYS A 45 -3.41 5.28 -24.69
C LYS A 45 -3.15 6.36 -23.63
N VAL A 46 -4.15 6.58 -22.78
CA VAL A 46 -4.06 7.53 -21.66
C VAL A 46 -3.11 6.90 -20.66
N ASN A 47 -1.91 7.48 -20.49
CA ASN A 47 -0.95 7.00 -19.49
C ASN A 47 -1.64 6.96 -18.12
N ARG A 48 -1.61 5.80 -17.48
CA ARG A 48 -2.13 5.63 -16.12
C ARG A 48 -1.32 6.54 -15.19
N PRO A 49 -1.96 7.36 -14.34
CA PRO A 49 -1.22 8.21 -13.41
C PRO A 49 -0.38 7.32 -12.50
N HIS A 50 0.92 7.63 -12.37
CA HIS A 50 1.79 6.88 -11.49
C HIS A 50 1.51 7.31 -10.05
N PRO A 51 1.45 6.42 -9.05
CA PRO A 51 1.25 6.80 -7.65
C PRO A 51 2.29 7.80 -7.14
N GLY A 52 3.47 7.83 -7.77
CA GLY A 52 4.50 8.83 -7.51
C GLY A 52 4.26 10.24 -8.11
N ASP A 53 3.25 10.45 -8.96
CA ASP A 53 2.99 11.78 -9.54
C ASP A 53 2.26 12.72 -8.56
N HIS A 54 1.75 12.19 -7.45
CA HIS A 54 1.00 12.95 -6.45
C HIS A 54 1.87 13.31 -5.23
N PRO A 55 1.68 14.51 -4.64
CA PRO A 55 2.40 14.92 -3.44
C PRO A 55 1.91 14.22 -2.17
N LEU A 56 0.79 13.49 -2.23
CA LEU A 56 0.22 12.72 -1.13
C LEU A 56 0.09 11.25 -1.56
N LEU A 57 0.66 10.35 -0.76
CA LEU A 57 0.54 8.90 -0.91
C LEU A 57 -0.12 8.32 0.34
N ILE A 58 -1.19 7.55 0.16
CA ILE A 58 -1.88 6.85 1.25
C ILE A 58 -1.65 5.35 1.07
N ILE A 59 -1.12 4.69 2.09
CA ILE A 59 -0.89 3.24 2.10
C ILE A 59 -1.72 2.65 3.23
N PHE A 60 -2.68 1.79 2.91
CA PHE A 60 -3.46 1.06 3.89
C PHE A 60 -3.01 -0.40 3.96
N MET A 61 -2.42 -0.82 5.08
CA MET A 61 -1.96 -2.18 5.29
C MET A 61 -3.00 -3.03 6.01
N VAL A 62 -3.55 -4.02 5.29
CA VAL A 62 -4.43 -5.05 5.85
C VAL A 62 -3.57 -6.10 6.55
N GLY A 63 -3.93 -6.48 7.78
CA GLY A 63 -3.19 -7.45 8.59
C GLY A 63 -2.31 -6.80 9.66
N GLY A 64 -2.05 -5.50 9.54
CA GLY A 64 -1.37 -4.69 10.54
C GLY A 64 0.05 -4.28 10.16
N VAL A 65 0.58 -3.25 10.81
CA VAL A 65 1.91 -2.67 10.54
C VAL A 65 2.75 -2.59 11.81
N SER A 66 4.05 -2.82 11.70
CA SER A 66 4.99 -2.61 12.82
C SER A 66 5.59 -1.21 12.82
N VAL A 67 6.00 -0.73 14.00
CA VAL A 67 6.63 0.59 14.15
C VAL A 67 7.95 0.70 13.37
N SER A 68 8.70 -0.40 13.26
CA SER A 68 9.95 -0.44 12.48
C SER A 68 9.70 -0.23 10.98
N GLU A 69 8.60 -0.75 10.45
CA GLU A 69 8.21 -0.51 9.06
C GLU A 69 7.79 0.94 8.83
N VAL A 70 6.99 1.52 9.73
CA VAL A 70 6.59 2.94 9.64
C VAL A 70 7.81 3.86 9.71
N LYS A 71 8.76 3.58 10.60
CA LYS A 71 10.02 4.31 10.67
C LYS A 71 10.80 4.21 9.36
N MET A 72 10.89 3.01 8.79
CA MET A 72 11.60 2.78 7.53
C MET A 72 10.93 3.53 6.36
N VAL A 73 9.59 3.58 6.30
CA VAL A 73 8.87 4.42 5.33
C VAL A 73 9.28 5.88 5.47
N LYS A 74 9.27 6.43 6.69
CA LYS A 74 9.68 7.82 6.95
C LYS A 74 11.10 8.09 6.45
N ASP A 75 12.05 7.23 6.80
CA ASP A 75 13.48 7.41 6.45
C ASP A 75 13.67 7.34 4.92
N LEU A 76 12.94 6.45 4.25
CA LEU A 76 13.03 6.26 2.80
C LEU A 76 12.40 7.43 2.03
N VAL A 77 11.25 7.94 2.47
CA VAL A 77 10.62 9.14 1.88
C VAL A 77 11.52 10.35 2.05
N ALA A 78 12.09 10.55 3.24
CA ALA A 78 13.01 11.65 3.50
C ALA A 78 14.24 11.62 2.56
N THR A 79 14.73 10.42 2.24
CA THR A 79 15.93 10.24 1.40
C THR A 79 15.62 10.33 -0.09
N ARG A 80 14.53 9.70 -0.55
CA ARG A 80 14.24 9.54 -1.99
C ARG A 80 13.28 10.60 -2.53
N LYS A 81 12.39 11.14 -1.69
CA LYS A 81 11.28 11.99 -2.16
C LYS A 81 10.78 12.97 -1.09
N PRO A 82 11.61 13.95 -0.68
CA PRO A 82 11.30 14.85 0.44
C PRO A 82 10.06 15.74 0.24
N GLY A 83 9.52 15.82 -0.98
CA GLY A 83 8.30 16.57 -1.31
C GLY A 83 7.01 15.75 -1.25
N THR A 84 7.06 14.46 -0.94
CA THR A 84 5.87 13.59 -0.87
C THR A 84 5.49 13.32 0.58
N GLN A 85 4.25 13.64 0.94
CA GLN A 85 3.64 13.24 2.20
C GLN A 85 3.15 11.80 2.08
N VAL A 86 3.53 10.94 3.03
CA VAL A 86 3.06 9.55 3.09
C VAL A 86 2.26 9.32 4.35
N ILE A 87 1.02 8.84 4.20
CA ILE A 87 0.14 8.42 5.30
C ILE A 87 0.07 6.91 5.30
N VAL A 88 0.53 6.29 6.40
CA VAL A 88 0.43 4.83 6.60
C VAL A 88 -0.73 4.56 7.55
N LEU A 89 -1.71 3.80 7.06
CA LEU A 89 -2.86 3.31 7.80
C LEU A 89 -2.74 1.79 7.93
N SER A 90 -3.35 1.23 8.96
CA SER A 90 -3.35 -0.22 9.16
C SER A 90 -4.55 -0.66 9.97
N SER A 91 -4.95 -1.93 9.84
CA SER A 91 -5.98 -2.53 10.69
C SER A 91 -5.57 -2.64 12.15
N VAL A 92 -4.29 -2.90 12.42
CA VAL A 92 -3.71 -3.10 13.78
C VAL A 92 -2.26 -2.64 13.79
N LEU A 93 -1.81 -2.01 14.87
CA LEU A 93 -0.38 -1.78 15.10
C LEU A 93 0.24 -3.02 15.75
N LEU A 94 1.16 -3.68 15.04
CA LEU A 94 1.75 -4.94 15.46
C LEU A 94 3.07 -4.75 16.22
N THR A 95 3.19 -5.53 17.29
CA THR A 95 4.47 -5.84 17.95
C THR A 95 4.82 -7.31 17.66
N PRO A 96 6.09 -7.72 17.76
CA PRO A 96 6.47 -9.12 17.58
C PRO A 96 5.68 -10.07 18.51
N HIS A 97 5.41 -9.63 19.74
CA HIS A 97 4.61 -10.38 20.70
C HIS A 97 3.15 -10.51 20.27
N SER A 98 2.50 -9.38 19.97
CA SER A 98 1.08 -9.38 19.58
C SER A 98 0.84 -10.12 18.27
N ALA A 99 1.81 -10.12 17.35
CA ALA A 99 1.72 -10.91 16.12
C ALA A 99 1.65 -12.42 16.42
N ILE A 100 2.48 -12.91 17.35
CA ILE A 100 2.48 -14.33 17.75
C ILE A 100 1.19 -14.67 18.49
N GLU A 101 0.72 -13.81 19.39
CA GLU A 101 -0.55 -14.03 20.09
C GLU A 101 -1.75 -14.06 19.15
N LEU A 102 -1.82 -13.16 18.16
CA LEU A 102 -2.89 -13.17 17.16
C LEU A 102 -2.88 -14.43 16.30
N LEU A 103 -1.72 -15.04 16.09
CA LEU A 103 -1.58 -16.26 15.30
C LEU A 103 -1.89 -17.53 16.10
N PHE A 104 -1.50 -17.59 17.39
CA PHE A 104 -1.50 -18.83 18.16
C PHE A 104 -2.38 -18.81 19.41
N ALA A 105 -2.68 -17.65 19.98
CA ALA A 105 -3.47 -17.51 21.21
C ALA A 105 -4.92 -17.09 20.95
N SER A 106 -5.27 -16.76 19.71
CA SER A 106 -6.66 -16.51 19.32
C SER A 106 -7.39 -17.83 19.17
N ASP A 107 -8.20 -18.20 20.16
CA ASP A 107 -9.10 -19.36 20.10
C ASP A 107 -10.25 -19.08 19.13
N ARG A 108 -9.97 -19.16 17.82
CA ARG A 108 -10.95 -18.97 16.74
C ARG A 108 -11.73 -20.25 16.42
N LEU A 109 -11.64 -21.27 17.27
CA LEU A 109 -12.30 -22.57 17.08
C LEU A 109 -13.67 -22.64 17.75
N GLN A 110 -14.14 -21.58 18.39
CA GLN A 110 -15.53 -21.54 18.86
C GLN A 110 -16.43 -21.12 17.69
N PRO A 111 -17.28 -22.01 17.16
CA PRO A 111 -18.27 -21.59 16.18
C PRO A 111 -19.17 -20.54 16.84
N ASP A 112 -19.42 -19.43 16.15
CA ASP A 112 -20.44 -18.45 16.54
C ASP A 112 -21.75 -19.21 16.71
N THR A 113 -22.11 -19.52 17.96
CA THR A 113 -23.33 -20.25 18.32
C THR A 113 -24.40 -19.27 18.80
N ASP A 114 -24.36 -18.04 18.30
CA ASP A 114 -25.39 -17.03 18.56
C ASP A 114 -26.25 -16.86 17.30
N ILE A 115 -27.35 -17.61 17.28
CA ILE A 115 -28.55 -17.41 16.46
C ILE A 115 -29.53 -16.54 17.25
#